data_AF-A0A2Z7A1J9-F1
#
_entry.id   AF-A0A2Z7A1J9-F1
#
_cell.length_a   1.000
_cell.length_b   1.000
_cell.length_c   1.000
_cell.angle_alpha   90.00
_cell.angle_beta   90.00
_cell.angle_gamma   90.00
#
_symmetry.space_group_name_H-M   'P 1'
#
loop_
_entity.id
_entity.type
_entity.pdbx_description
1 polymer ?
#
loop_
_entity_poly.entity_id
_entity_poly.type
_entity_poly.pdbx_seq_one_letter_code
_entity_poly.pdbx_strand_id
1 'polypeptide(L)'
;MEHVLAPGEIPVVPVDRGGQVTYHGPGQIVGYPLVDLRRAGVGVRELVNKIEQAIIDTLAHWNIVAERREGAPGVYVAEAKVAALGLRVRRGCSFHGLAFNVNMNLEPFHRINPCGYKGLAVTQVLDLGGPSRLAEVEDALVQEFCRQFGFRAEPAAPVIPELPARAAV
;
A
#
# COMPACT_ATOMS: atom_id res chain seq x y z
N MET A 1 -10.31 -6.87 17.24
CA MET A 1 -10.13 -8.27 16.78
C MET A 1 -11.33 -8.82 16.02
N GLU A 2 -12.49 -8.15 16.02
CA GLU A 2 -13.74 -8.58 15.35
C GLU A 2 -13.61 -8.97 13.87
N HIS A 3 -12.68 -8.38 13.12
CA HIS A 3 -12.52 -8.66 11.69
C HIS A 3 -11.53 -9.80 11.37
N VAL A 4 -10.94 -10.44 12.38
CA VAL A 4 -10.10 -11.64 12.20
C VAL A 4 -10.99 -12.87 12.40
N LEU A 5 -11.15 -13.70 11.37
CA LEU A 5 -12.07 -14.85 11.43
C LEU A 5 -11.34 -16.12 11.90
N ALA A 6 -10.21 -16.45 11.27
CA ALA A 6 -9.45 -17.66 11.56
C ALA A 6 -7.95 -17.49 11.18
N PRO A 7 -7.11 -16.87 12.02
CA PRO A 7 -5.75 -16.52 11.64
C PRO A 7 -4.82 -17.73 11.45
N GLY A 8 -5.15 -18.88 12.05
CA GLY A 8 -4.29 -20.06 12.07
C GLY A 8 -2.94 -19.72 12.72
N GLU A 9 -1.85 -20.05 12.04
CA GLU A 9 -0.48 -19.77 12.51
C GLU A 9 0.03 -18.37 12.14
N ILE A 10 -0.73 -17.58 11.37
CA ILE A 10 -0.32 -16.24 10.95
C ILE A 10 -0.43 -15.29 12.15
N PRO A 11 0.65 -14.61 12.58
CA PRO A 11 0.60 -13.69 13.70
C PRO A 11 -0.33 -12.50 13.44
N VAL A 12 -1.16 -12.18 14.43
CA VAL A 12 -1.98 -10.96 14.43
C VAL A 12 -1.28 -9.90 15.26
N VAL A 13 -0.71 -8.90 14.59
CA VAL A 13 0.04 -7.83 15.25
C VAL A 13 -0.83 -6.57 15.34
N PRO A 14 -1.17 -6.09 16.54
CA PRO A 14 -1.82 -4.79 16.70
C PRO A 14 -0.88 -3.67 16.25
N VAL A 15 -1.36 -2.83 15.35
CA VAL A 15 -0.62 -1.69 14.81
C VAL A 15 -1.51 -0.46 14.81
N ASP A 16 -0.89 0.71 14.79
CA ASP A 16 -1.56 1.99 14.96
C ASP A 16 -1.88 2.69 13.63
N ARG A 17 -2.01 1.95 12.52
CA ARG A 17 -2.35 2.50 11.20
C ARG A 17 -3.85 2.75 11.04
N GLY A 18 -4.21 3.59 10.06
CA GLY A 18 -5.58 3.68 9.58
C GLY A 18 -6.09 2.37 8.99
N GLY A 19 -7.42 2.19 9.03
CA GLY A 19 -8.12 0.99 8.55
C GLY A 19 -8.23 -0.12 9.61
N GLN A 20 -8.80 -1.25 9.20
CA GLN A 20 -9.00 -2.45 10.03
C GLN A 20 -7.90 -3.49 9.75
N VAL A 21 -8.20 -4.78 9.87
CA VAL A 21 -7.28 -5.89 9.56
C VAL A 21 -6.86 -5.91 8.07
N THR A 22 -5.63 -6.37 7.82
CA THR A 22 -5.10 -6.71 6.49
C THR A 22 -4.11 -7.88 6.62
N TYR A 23 -3.69 -8.46 5.50
CA TYR A 23 -2.65 -9.48 5.42
C TYR A 23 -1.46 -8.99 4.60
N HIS A 24 -0.26 -9.43 5.00
CA HIS A 24 0.99 -9.22 4.28
C HIS A 24 1.74 -10.56 4.16
N GLY A 25 2.33 -10.82 3.01
CA GLY A 25 3.05 -12.07 2.74
C GLY A 25 3.96 -11.98 1.52
N PRO A 26 4.79 -13.00 1.27
CA PRO A 26 5.64 -13.08 0.09
C PRO A 26 4.83 -12.88 -1.19
N GLY A 27 5.36 -12.11 -2.13
CA GLY A 27 4.66 -11.78 -3.38
C GLY A 27 3.86 -10.48 -3.35
N GLN A 28 3.84 -9.79 -2.21
CA GLN A 28 3.21 -8.49 -2.05
C GLN A 28 4.29 -7.40 -1.94
N ILE A 29 4.11 -6.29 -2.66
CA ILE A 29 4.92 -5.09 -2.44
C ILE A 29 4.34 -4.36 -1.24
N VAL A 30 5.19 -4.09 -0.24
CA VAL A 30 4.84 -3.25 0.91
C VAL A 30 5.69 -1.99 0.85
N GLY A 31 5.04 -0.85 0.61
CA GLY A 31 5.69 0.44 0.52
C GLY A 31 5.38 1.32 1.73
N TYR A 32 6.40 1.98 2.29
CA TYR A 32 6.25 2.92 3.39
C TYR A 32 6.67 4.34 2.98
N PRO A 33 5.79 5.16 2.38
CA PRO A 33 6.09 6.54 2.04
C PRO A 33 6.26 7.38 3.31
N LEU A 34 7.51 7.62 3.72
CA LEU A 34 7.84 8.45 4.88
C LEU A 34 7.94 9.91 4.46
N VAL A 35 6.79 10.56 4.24
CA VAL A 35 6.70 11.91 3.66
C VAL A 35 6.39 12.95 4.75
N ASP A 36 7.17 14.03 4.80
CA ASP A 36 6.78 15.28 5.47
C ASP A 36 5.74 16.01 4.60
N LEU A 37 4.50 16.05 5.06
CA LEU A 37 3.36 16.58 4.31
C LEU A 37 3.50 18.09 4.06
N ARG A 38 4.09 18.84 5.01
CA ARG A 38 4.27 20.29 4.86
C ARG A 38 5.33 20.57 3.81
N ARG A 39 6.45 19.85 3.86
CA ARG A 39 7.52 19.98 2.86
C ARG A 39 7.06 19.56 1.47
N ALA A 40 6.21 18.54 1.39
CA ALA A 40 5.63 18.08 0.13
C ALA A 40 4.46 18.96 -0.36
N GLY A 41 3.94 19.88 0.48
CA GLY A 41 2.82 20.74 0.12
C GLY A 41 1.48 20.01 -0.05
N VAL A 42 1.29 18.86 0.59
CA VAL A 42 0.11 17.99 0.42
C VAL A 42 -0.65 17.76 1.72
N GLY A 43 -1.97 17.64 1.62
CA GLY A 43 -2.81 17.15 2.72
C GLY A 43 -2.82 15.62 2.83
N VAL A 44 -3.38 15.07 3.92
CA VAL A 44 -3.48 13.59 4.12
C VAL A 44 -4.28 12.93 2.99
N ARG A 45 -5.44 13.51 2.64
CA ARG A 45 -6.29 13.00 1.55
C ARG A 45 -5.57 13.06 0.20
N GLU A 46 -4.80 14.12 -0.03
CA GLU A 46 -4.03 14.26 -1.26
C GLU A 46 -2.88 13.27 -1.34
N LEU A 47 -2.17 13.02 -0.23
CA LEU A 47 -1.16 11.95 -0.13
C LEU A 47 -1.77 10.59 -0.50
N VAL A 48 -2.92 10.23 0.08
CA VAL A 48 -3.65 8.99 -0.25
C VAL A 48 -3.99 8.96 -1.75
N ASN A 49 -4.60 10.02 -2.27
CA ASN A 49 -4.99 10.08 -3.69
C ASN A 49 -3.78 9.95 -4.63
N LYS A 50 -2.64 10.57 -4.31
CA LYS A 50 -1.41 10.49 -5.10
C LYS A 50 -0.80 9.09 -5.07
N ILE A 51 -0.81 8.41 -3.91
CA ILE A 51 -0.38 7.00 -3.81
C ILE A 51 -1.29 6.10 -4.64
N GLU A 52 -2.61 6.26 -4.54
CA GLU A 52 -3.56 5.50 -5.36
C GLU A 52 -3.37 5.79 -6.85
N GLN A 53 -3.11 7.04 -7.23
CA GLN A 53 -2.83 7.37 -8.64
C GLN A 53 -1.57 6.68 -9.13
N ALA A 54 -0.49 6.68 -8.33
CA ALA A 54 0.75 6.02 -8.69
C ALA A 54 0.54 4.53 -8.95
N ILE A 55 -0.28 3.85 -8.14
CA ILE A 55 -0.63 2.44 -8.33
C ILE A 55 -1.49 2.25 -9.58
N ILE A 56 -2.49 3.11 -9.82
CA ILE A 56 -3.32 3.07 -11.03
C ILE A 56 -2.47 3.25 -12.29
N ASP A 57 -1.58 4.24 -12.28
CA ASP A 57 -0.69 4.54 -13.39
C ASP A 57 0.30 3.40 -13.60
N THR A 58 0.77 2.75 -12.53
CA THR A 58 1.61 1.54 -12.58
C THR A 58 0.88 0.41 -13.29
N LEU A 59 -0.36 0.12 -12.91
CA LEU A 59 -1.19 -0.91 -13.54
C LEU A 59 -1.47 -0.64 -15.02
N ALA A 60 -1.56 0.63 -15.41
CA ALA A 60 -1.79 1.03 -16.79
C ALA A 60 -0.65 0.60 -17.75
N HIS A 61 0.58 0.40 -17.27
CA HIS A 61 1.69 -0.13 -18.08
C HIS A 61 1.39 -1.52 -18.67
N TRP A 62 0.51 -2.28 -18.03
CA TRP A 62 0.08 -3.61 -18.48
C TRP A 62 -1.39 -3.64 -18.92
N ASN A 63 -1.96 -2.47 -19.27
CA ASN A 63 -3.36 -2.33 -19.69
C ASN A 63 -4.39 -2.80 -18.63
N ILE A 64 -4.00 -2.81 -17.35
CA ILE A 64 -4.90 -3.15 -16.26
C ILE A 64 -5.64 -1.87 -15.85
N VAL A 65 -6.92 -1.80 -16.15
CA VAL A 65 -7.76 -0.64 -15.81
C VAL A 65 -8.16 -0.72 -14.34
N ALA A 66 -7.62 0.20 -13.55
CA ALA A 66 -7.85 0.28 -12.11
C ALA A 66 -8.48 1.61 -11.69
N GLU A 67 -9.21 1.59 -10.59
CA GLU A 67 -9.98 2.73 -10.11
C GLU A 67 -9.85 2.91 -8.59
N ARG A 68 -10.19 4.13 -8.15
CA ARG A 68 -10.44 4.45 -6.74
C ARG A 68 -11.90 4.21 -6.40
N ARG A 69 -12.18 4.07 -5.12
CA ARG A 69 -13.55 4.06 -4.60
C ARG A 69 -13.74 5.15 -3.58
N GLU A 70 -14.79 5.94 -3.75
CA GLU A 70 -15.16 6.95 -2.78
C GLU A 70 -15.46 6.28 -1.43
N GLY A 71 -14.86 6.81 -0.35
CA GLY A 71 -15.04 6.28 1.00
C GLY A 71 -14.31 4.95 1.29
N ALA A 72 -13.63 4.34 0.32
CA ALA A 72 -12.92 3.08 0.50
C ALA A 72 -11.49 3.15 -0.05
N PRO A 73 -10.52 3.60 0.78
CA PRO A 73 -9.12 3.72 0.35
C PRO A 73 -8.52 2.41 -0.17
N GLY A 74 -7.72 2.54 -1.22
CA GLY A 74 -7.18 1.42 -1.98
C GLY A 74 -7.41 1.56 -3.48
N VAL A 75 -6.88 0.60 -4.22
CA VAL A 75 -7.03 0.52 -5.68
C VAL A 75 -7.74 -0.79 -6.03
N TYR A 76 -8.64 -0.71 -7.00
CA TYR A 76 -9.58 -1.77 -7.35
C TYR A 76 -9.59 -2.02 -8.85
N VAL A 77 -9.84 -3.28 -9.23
CA VAL A 77 -10.04 -3.71 -10.62
C VAL A 77 -11.29 -4.58 -10.64
N ALA A 78 -12.30 -4.18 -11.41
CA ALA A 78 -13.60 -4.88 -11.51
C ALA A 78 -14.14 -5.32 -10.13
N GLU A 79 -14.28 -4.37 -9.20
CA GLU A 79 -14.72 -4.57 -7.81
C GLU A 79 -13.70 -5.22 -6.84
N ALA A 80 -12.69 -5.95 -7.33
CA ALA A 80 -11.71 -6.60 -6.48
C ALA A 80 -10.57 -5.65 -6.09
N LYS A 81 -10.20 -5.63 -4.81
CA LYS A 81 -9.09 -4.81 -4.31
C LYS A 81 -7.74 -5.41 -4.72
N VAL A 82 -6.91 -4.65 -5.42
CA VAL A 82 -5.53 -5.05 -5.78
C VAL A 82 -4.48 -4.43 -4.86
N ALA A 83 -4.78 -3.26 -4.28
CA ALA A 83 -3.91 -2.60 -3.31
C ALA A 83 -4.69 -2.01 -2.13
N ALA A 84 -4.16 -2.19 -0.93
CA ALA A 84 -4.67 -1.61 0.30
C ALA A 84 -3.79 -0.44 0.76
N LEU A 85 -4.41 0.62 1.29
CA LEU A 85 -3.73 1.75 1.89
C LEU A 85 -4.12 1.88 3.35
N GLY A 86 -3.13 2.07 4.20
CA GLY A 86 -3.30 2.30 5.63
C GLY A 86 -2.16 3.15 6.15
N LEU A 87 -2.39 4.46 6.25
CA LEU A 87 -1.40 5.45 6.67
C LEU A 87 -1.72 5.98 8.07
N ARG A 88 -0.71 6.51 8.75
CA ARG A 88 -0.88 7.40 9.90
C ARG A 88 0.03 8.61 9.72
N VAL A 89 -0.42 9.76 10.21
CA VAL A 89 0.38 10.99 10.25
C VAL A 89 0.66 11.37 11.69
N ARG A 90 1.93 11.63 12.00
CA ARG A 90 2.38 12.11 13.31
C ARG A 90 3.41 13.22 13.10
N ARG A 91 3.23 14.34 13.81
CA ARG A 91 4.10 15.53 13.69
C ARG A 91 4.26 16.04 12.24
N GLY A 92 3.24 15.87 11.40
CA GLY A 92 3.28 16.27 9.99
C GLY A 92 3.96 15.26 9.05
N CYS A 93 4.49 14.14 9.56
CA CYS A 93 5.11 13.10 8.76
C CYS A 93 4.23 11.84 8.68
N SER A 94 4.17 11.22 7.51
CA SER A 94 3.46 9.96 7.27
C SER A 94 4.33 8.75 7.59
N PHE A 95 3.67 7.66 7.98
CA PHE A 95 4.26 6.32 8.15
C PHE A 95 3.16 5.26 7.97
N HIS A 96 3.56 3.99 7.94
CA HIS A 96 2.83 2.91 7.26
C HIS A 96 2.74 3.22 5.76
N GLY A 97 1.72 2.78 5.04
CA GLY A 97 1.69 3.02 3.61
C GLY A 97 0.75 2.13 2.83
N LEU A 98 1.30 1.47 1.82
CA LEU A 98 0.57 0.68 0.84
C LEU A 98 1.00 -0.78 0.88
N ALA A 99 0.06 -1.65 0.52
CA ALA A 99 0.28 -3.07 0.27
C ALA A 99 -0.35 -3.41 -1.09
N PHE A 100 0.49 -3.76 -2.05
CA PHE A 100 0.11 -3.97 -3.45
C PHE A 100 0.36 -5.43 -3.83
N ASN A 101 -0.72 -6.16 -4.13
CA ASN A 101 -0.68 -7.59 -4.39
C ASN A 101 -0.16 -7.85 -5.80
N VAL A 102 0.98 -8.53 -5.94
CA VAL A 102 1.58 -8.81 -7.25
C VAL A 102 1.43 -10.28 -7.61
N ASN A 103 2.05 -11.16 -6.83
CA ASN A 103 2.11 -12.60 -7.07
C ASN A 103 2.23 -13.33 -5.73
N MET A 104 1.15 -13.30 -4.95
CA MET A 104 1.09 -13.78 -3.58
C MET A 104 0.00 -14.84 -3.39
N ASN A 105 0.07 -15.57 -2.27
CA ASN A 105 -1.06 -16.38 -1.82
C ASN A 105 -2.18 -15.48 -1.28
N LEU A 106 -3.32 -15.43 -1.98
CA LEU A 106 -4.49 -14.65 -1.58
C LEU A 106 -5.39 -15.36 -0.54
N GLU A 107 -5.19 -16.65 -0.29
CA GLU A 107 -6.03 -17.45 0.61
C GLU A 107 -6.23 -16.83 2.01
N PRO A 108 -5.20 -16.24 2.66
CA PRO A 108 -5.37 -15.62 3.97
C PRO A 108 -6.36 -14.44 4.00
N PHE A 109 -6.64 -13.79 2.87
CA PHE A 109 -7.68 -12.75 2.80
C PHE A 109 -9.08 -13.32 3.04
N HIS A 110 -9.33 -14.60 2.78
CA HIS A 110 -10.62 -15.25 3.10
C HIS A 110 -10.80 -15.52 4.60
N ARG A 111 -9.73 -15.42 5.38
CA ARG A 111 -9.72 -15.65 6.84
C ARG A 111 -9.89 -14.37 7.65
N ILE A 112 -10.11 -13.25 6.99
CA ILE A 112 -10.32 -11.93 7.58
C ILE A 112 -11.47 -11.21 6.85
N ASN A 113 -12.02 -10.16 7.46
CA ASN A 113 -12.85 -9.17 6.76
C ASN A 113 -11.93 -7.98 6.41
N PRO A 114 -11.27 -7.98 5.23
CA PRO A 114 -10.28 -6.96 4.92
C PRO A 114 -10.92 -5.57 4.87
N CYS A 115 -10.25 -4.58 5.47
CA CYS A 115 -10.78 -3.23 5.62
C CYS A 115 -12.14 -3.14 6.34
N GLY A 116 -12.58 -4.19 7.04
CA GLY A 116 -13.87 -4.24 7.74
C GLY A 116 -15.05 -4.68 6.87
N TYR A 117 -14.84 -4.95 5.58
CA TYR A 117 -15.90 -5.34 4.65
C TYR A 117 -15.96 -6.86 4.50
N LYS A 118 -17.11 -7.43 4.85
CA LYS A 118 -17.36 -8.86 4.66
C LYS A 118 -17.48 -9.17 3.17
N GLY A 119 -16.74 -10.17 2.69
CA GLY A 119 -16.83 -10.64 1.31
C GLY A 119 -16.20 -9.71 0.26
N LEU A 120 -15.41 -8.71 0.68
CA LEU A 120 -14.64 -7.90 -0.26
C LEU A 120 -13.66 -8.80 -1.03
N ALA A 121 -13.84 -8.89 -2.34
CA ALA A 121 -12.92 -9.60 -3.22
C ALA A 121 -11.56 -8.92 -3.25
N VAL A 122 -10.50 -9.72 -3.29
CA VAL A 122 -9.11 -9.29 -3.40
C VAL A 122 -8.51 -9.96 -4.64
N THR A 123 -7.69 -9.22 -5.38
CA THR A 123 -7.00 -9.69 -6.58
C THR A 123 -5.52 -9.29 -6.52
N GLN A 124 -4.76 -9.60 -7.56
CA GLN A 124 -3.33 -9.35 -7.68
C GLN A 124 -2.96 -9.12 -9.14
N VAL A 125 -1.81 -8.47 -9.38
CA VAL A 125 -1.32 -8.13 -10.73
C VAL A 125 -1.23 -9.37 -11.63
N LEU A 126 -0.75 -10.51 -11.11
CA LEU A 126 -0.60 -11.73 -11.89
C LEU A 126 -1.93 -12.26 -12.46
N ASP A 127 -2.98 -12.29 -11.64
CA ASP A 127 -4.32 -12.78 -12.06
C ASP A 127 -5.00 -11.84 -13.06
N LEU A 128 -4.51 -10.60 -13.15
CA LEU A 128 -4.99 -9.57 -14.07
C LEU A 128 -4.20 -9.52 -15.39
N GLY A 129 -3.26 -10.45 -15.59
CA GLY A 129 -2.44 -10.54 -16.81
C GLY A 129 -1.16 -9.68 -16.78
N GLY A 130 -0.78 -9.14 -15.63
CA GLY A 130 0.46 -8.41 -15.43
C GLY A 130 1.67 -9.31 -15.10
N PRO A 131 2.83 -8.70 -14.79
CA PRO A 131 4.06 -9.43 -14.52
C PRO A 131 4.01 -10.21 -13.20
N SER A 132 4.73 -11.34 -13.17
CA SER A 132 4.85 -12.21 -11.99
C SER A 132 5.99 -11.82 -11.05
N ARG A 133 6.96 -11.03 -11.52
CA ARG A 133 8.15 -10.62 -10.78
C ARG A 133 7.92 -9.28 -10.09
N LEU A 134 8.15 -9.23 -8.78
CA LEU A 134 7.94 -8.02 -7.96
C LEU A 134 8.74 -6.83 -8.49
N ALA A 135 10.01 -7.04 -8.81
CA ALA A 135 10.91 -5.99 -9.29
C ALA A 135 10.37 -5.21 -10.51
N GLU A 136 9.63 -5.84 -11.43
CA GLU A 136 9.03 -5.15 -12.59
C GLU A 136 7.94 -4.17 -12.15
N VAL A 137 7.15 -4.58 -11.15
CA VAL A 137 6.11 -3.73 -10.57
C VAL A 137 6.72 -2.68 -9.64
N GLU A 138 7.78 -3.00 -8.91
CA GLU A 138 8.51 -2.06 -8.04
C GLU A 138 9.13 -0.92 -8.86
N ASP A 139 9.82 -1.23 -9.95
CA ASP A 139 10.45 -0.25 -10.82
C ASP A 139 9.41 0.74 -11.39
N ALA A 140 8.29 0.21 -11.90
CA ALA A 140 7.19 1.02 -12.39
C ALA A 140 6.53 1.85 -11.27
N LEU A 141 6.29 1.24 -10.11
CA LEU A 141 5.68 1.91 -8.95
C LEU A 141 6.54 3.08 -8.46
N VAL A 142 7.86 2.91 -8.37
CA VAL A 142 8.77 3.98 -7.95
C VAL A 142 8.74 5.13 -8.95
N GLN A 143 8.75 4.83 -10.25
CA GLN A 143 8.67 5.85 -11.31
C GLN A 143 7.35 6.63 -11.24
N GLU A 144 6.21 5.95 -11.17
CA GLU A 144 4.90 6.58 -11.11
C GLU A 144 4.68 7.35 -9.80
N PHE A 145 5.16 6.80 -8.68
CA PHE A 145 5.15 7.52 -7.41
C PHE A 145 5.94 8.82 -7.51
N CYS A 146 7.18 8.76 -8.03
CA CYS A 146 7.99 9.96 -8.21
C CYS A 146 7.31 10.99 -9.13
N ARG A 147 6.67 10.53 -10.21
CA ARG A 147 5.91 11.40 -11.12
C ARG A 147 4.75 12.12 -10.41
N GLN A 148 4.00 11.44 -9.54
CA GLN A 148 2.88 12.02 -8.80
C GLN A 148 3.28 13.14 -7.82
N PHE A 149 4.53 13.11 -7.34
CA PHE A 149 5.08 14.10 -6.40
C PHE A 149 6.09 15.06 -7.03
N GLY A 150 6.45 14.88 -8.31
CA GLY A 150 7.55 15.62 -8.94
C GLY A 150 8.91 15.32 -8.31
N PHE A 151 9.08 14.13 -7.74
CA PHE A 151 10.33 13.68 -7.14
C PHE A 151 11.23 13.01 -8.18
N ARG A 152 12.51 12.87 -7.82
CA ARG A 152 13.46 12.04 -8.55
C ARG A 152 13.84 10.87 -7.66
N ALA A 153 13.72 9.65 -8.18
CA ALA A 153 14.17 8.47 -7.48
C ALA A 153 15.71 8.46 -7.42
N GLU A 154 16.24 8.23 -6.24
CA GLU A 154 17.66 7.94 -6.01
C GLU A 154 17.76 6.67 -5.18
N PRO A 155 18.65 5.73 -5.52
CA PRO A 155 18.89 4.56 -4.69
C PRO A 155 19.28 4.99 -3.29
N ALA A 156 18.54 4.50 -2.29
CA ALA A 156 18.93 4.71 -0.91
C ALA A 156 20.26 3.99 -0.65
N ALA A 157 21.13 4.60 0.15
CA ALA A 157 22.24 3.86 0.74
C ALA A 157 21.67 2.64 1.50
N PRO A 158 22.36 1.49 1.52
CA PRO A 158 21.88 0.28 2.21
C PRO A 158 21.86 0.42 3.75
N VAL A 159 22.01 1.65 4.26
CA VAL A 159 22.04 2.00 5.67
C VAL A 159 20.80 2.82 5.96
N ILE A 160 19.93 2.31 6.83
CA ILE A 160 18.86 3.12 7.42
C ILE A 160 19.57 4.19 8.27
N PRO A 161 19.36 5.49 8.02
CA PRO A 161 19.99 6.54 8.80
C PRO A 161 19.71 6.31 10.28
N GLU A 162 20.74 6.36 11.13
CA GLU A 162 20.53 6.35 12.57
C GLU A 162 19.61 7.52 12.92
N LEU A 163 18.46 7.22 13.54
CA LEU A 163 17.63 8.25 14.09
C LEU A 163 18.46 8.96 15.16
N PRO A 164 18.62 10.30 15.11
CA PRO A 164 19.30 11.01 16.18
C PRO A 164 18.62 10.61 17.49
N ALA A 165 19.42 10.24 18.50
CA ALA A 165 18.93 9.90 19.83
C ALA A 165 17.89 10.95 20.22
N ARG A 166 16.64 10.52 20.42
CA ARG A 166 15.51 11.43 20.60
C ARG A 166 15.90 12.52 21.59
N ALA A 167 15.94 13.77 21.15
CA ALA A 167 15.75 14.88 22.08
C ALA A 167 14.37 14.65 22.70
N ALA A 168 14.35 14.34 23.99
CA ALA A 168 13.13 14.23 24.75
C ALA A 168 12.37 15.55 24.63
N VAL A 169 11.18 15.49 24.02
CA VAL A 169 10.16 16.54 24.09
C VAL A 169 8.88 15.85 24.52
#